data_AF-A0A4Q3W962-F1
#
_entry.id   AF-A0A4Q3W962-F1
#
_cell.length_a   1.000
_cell.length_b   1.000
_cell.length_c   1.000
_cell.angle_alpha   90.00
_cell.angle_beta   90.00
_cell.angle_gamma   90.00
#
_symmetry.space_group_name_H-M   'P 1'
#
loop_
_entity.id
_entity.type
_entity.pdbx_description
1 polymer ?
#
loop_
_entity_poly.entity_id
_entity_poly.type
_entity_poly.pdbx_seq_one_letter_code
_entity_poly.pdbx_strand_id
1 'polypeptide(L)'
;MIPLGLRLALSNDSQTRGRLIGTVIGLMLSTLLLLLLAAAVNGLGRRDARGAWQTSSYIQPNTKVQTEQSQGMLWKGDEDYFGNSTIRIIKVDDESGKLALPPGLSRWPHHGEYFLSPGLASLIAKVPANQLGDRFPGEKKGLLGKEALRSV
;
A
#
# COMPACT_ATOMS: atom_id res chain seq x y z
N MET A 1 6.97 55.33 8.77
CA MET A 1 5.65 55.23 9.43
C MET A 1 5.38 53.73 9.56
N ILE A 2 5.73 53.05 10.65
CA ILE A 2 4.82 52.42 11.66
C ILE A 2 5.61 52.06 12.97
N PRO A 3 6.55 52.85 13.53
CA PRO A 3 7.24 52.40 14.76
C PRO A 3 6.43 52.63 16.05
N LEU A 4 5.35 53.44 16.00
CA LEU A 4 4.61 53.84 17.19
C LEU A 4 3.66 52.75 17.72
N GLY A 5 3.01 52.00 16.83
CA GLY A 5 2.10 50.91 17.21
C GLY A 5 2.82 49.74 17.89
N LEU A 6 4.02 49.40 17.42
CA LEU A 6 4.87 48.38 18.03
C LEU A 6 5.31 48.81 19.43
N ARG A 7 5.71 50.08 19.59
CA ARG A 7 6.18 50.61 20.88
C ARG A 7 5.07 50.72 21.92
N LEU A 8 3.83 51.03 21.52
CA LEU A 8 2.66 51.06 22.42
C LEU A 8 2.21 49.65 22.83
N ALA A 9 2.29 48.67 21.95
CA ALA A 9 2.03 47.27 22.29
C ALA A 9 3.11 46.69 23.23
N LEU A 10 4.36 47.13 23.10
CA LEU A 10 5.47 46.72 23.96
C LEU A 10 5.60 47.54 25.26
N SER A 11 5.02 48.74 25.34
CA SER A 11 5.05 49.59 26.54
C SER A 11 3.98 49.22 27.57
N ASN A 12 3.41 48.01 27.47
CA ASN A 12 2.21 47.64 28.20
C ASN A 12 2.51 46.77 29.42
N ASP A 13 1.70 47.00 30.44
CA ASP A 13 1.71 46.44 31.77
C ASP A 13 1.85 44.90 31.79
N SER A 14 2.40 44.36 32.88
CA SER A 14 2.67 42.94 33.11
C SER A 14 1.50 42.02 32.73
N GLN A 15 0.27 42.48 32.95
CA GLN A 15 -0.96 41.76 32.60
C GLN A 15 -1.17 41.59 31.09
N THR A 16 -0.77 42.58 30.27
CA THR A 16 -0.96 42.48 28.82
C THR A 16 0.08 41.57 28.17
N ARG A 17 1.29 41.49 28.74
CA ARG A 17 2.32 40.54 28.30
C ARG A 17 1.87 39.08 28.49
N GLY A 18 1.17 38.78 29.59
CA GLY A 18 0.63 37.45 29.86
C GLY A 18 -0.39 36.98 28.80
N ARG A 19 -1.34 37.84 28.43
CA ARG A 19 -2.33 37.54 27.37
C ARG A 19 -1.67 37.33 26.02
N LEU A 20 -0.69 38.16 25.66
CA LEU A 20 0.03 38.03 24.40
C LEU A 20 0.78 36.69 24.32
N ILE A 21 1.52 36.33 25.37
CA ILE A 21 2.24 35.06 25.46
C ILE A 21 1.27 33.88 25.33
N GLY A 22 0.13 33.92 26.03
CA GLY A 22 -0.89 32.86 25.93
C GLY A 22 -1.42 32.67 24.50
N THR A 23 -1.74 33.76 23.79
CA THR A 23 -2.20 33.68 22.39
C THR A 23 -1.12 33.15 21.43
N VAL A 24 0.13 33.55 21.63
CA VAL A 24 1.26 33.10 20.80
C VAL A 24 1.51 31.60 21.02
N ILE A 25 1.47 31.13 22.27
CA ILE A 25 1.62 29.71 22.59
C ILE A 25 0.48 28.90 21.94
N GLY A 26 -0.77 29.35 22.06
CA GLY A 26 -1.92 28.69 21.44
C GLY A 26 -1.77 28.57 19.92
N LEU A 27 -1.35 29.66 19.25
CA LEU A 27 -1.10 29.65 17.81
C LEU A 27 0.05 28.70 17.43
N MET A 28 1.12 28.66 18.21
CA MET A 28 2.23 27.74 17.98
C MET A 28 1.78 26.29 18.09
N LEU A 29 1.02 25.91 19.12
CA LEU A 29 0.49 24.56 19.27
C LEU A 29 -0.48 24.20 18.14
N SER A 30 -1.38 25.10 17.77
CA SER A 30 -2.32 24.89 16.66
C SER A 30 -1.61 24.67 15.34
N THR A 31 -0.62 25.52 15.04
CA THR A 31 0.18 25.42 13.80
C THR A 31 1.01 24.15 13.79
N LEU A 32 1.61 23.77 14.93
CA LEU A 32 2.37 22.53 15.07
C LEU A 32 1.48 21.31 14.79
N LEU A 33 0.25 21.28 15.33
CA LEU A 33 -0.69 20.19 15.11
C LEU A 33 -1.15 20.12 13.64
N LEU A 34 -1.42 21.27 13.00
CA LEU A 34 -1.79 21.33 11.58
C LEU A 34 -0.63 20.86 10.69
N LEU A 35 0.60 21.29 10.97
CA LEU A 35 1.79 20.86 10.23
C LEU A 35 2.07 19.37 10.44
N LEU A 36 1.86 18.83 11.65
CA LEU A 36 1.99 17.40 11.92
C LEU A 36 0.99 16.58 11.08
N LEU A 37 -0.26 17.00 11.03
CA LEU A 37 -1.29 16.32 10.23
C LEU A 37 -1.00 16.44 8.73
N ALA A 38 -0.59 17.63 8.26
CA ALA A 38 -0.19 17.82 6.87
C ALA A 38 1.04 16.97 6.50
N ALA A 39 2.03 16.88 7.39
CA ALA A 39 3.20 16.03 7.22
C ALA A 39 2.81 14.55 7.22
N ALA A 40 1.85 14.13 8.06
CA ALA A 40 1.34 12.76 8.06
C ALA A 40 0.69 12.42 6.72
N VAL A 41 -0.23 13.25 6.20
CA VAL A 41 -0.90 13.00 4.91
C VAL A 41 0.10 12.98 3.74
N ASN A 42 1.05 13.91 3.71
CA ASN A 42 2.05 13.98 2.64
C ASN A 42 3.14 12.89 2.74
N GLY A 43 3.55 12.54 3.97
CA GLY A 43 4.54 11.50 4.24
C GLY A 43 4.00 10.10 3.99
N LEU A 44 2.74 9.85 4.38
CA LEU A 44 2.03 8.61 4.09
C LEU A 44 1.78 8.45 2.58
N GLY A 45 1.38 9.52 1.88
CA GLY A 45 1.20 9.45 0.42
C GLY A 45 2.45 8.98 -0.35
N ARG A 46 3.66 9.36 0.07
CA ARG A 46 4.92 8.85 -0.52
C ARG A 46 5.20 7.39 -0.19
N ARG A 47 4.70 6.89 0.94
CA ARG A 47 4.77 5.46 1.31
C ARG A 47 3.74 4.66 0.52
N ASP A 48 2.53 5.19 0.36
CA ASP A 48 1.42 4.56 -0.35
C ASP A 48 1.69 4.48 -1.85
N ALA A 49 2.32 5.51 -2.45
CA ALA A 49 2.78 5.45 -3.85
C ALA A 49 3.77 4.30 -4.10
N ARG A 50 4.59 3.94 -3.10
CA ARG A 50 5.48 2.78 -3.14
C ARG A 50 4.80 1.46 -2.80
N GLY A 51 3.54 1.45 -2.37
CA GLY A 51 2.73 0.23 -2.22
C GLY A 51 1.75 0.02 -3.38
N ALA A 52 1.36 1.10 -4.06
CA ALA A 52 0.38 1.10 -5.14
C ALA A 52 0.82 0.32 -6.39
N TRP A 53 2.12 0.08 -6.59
CA TRP A 53 2.61 -0.81 -7.65
C TRP A 53 2.51 -2.29 -7.29
N GLN A 54 2.15 -2.64 -6.04
CA GLN A 54 2.00 -4.02 -5.54
C GLN A 54 0.53 -4.48 -5.45
N THR A 55 -0.41 -3.55 -5.63
CA THR A 55 -1.85 -3.81 -5.60
C THR A 55 -2.53 -2.93 -6.64
N SER A 56 -3.35 -3.51 -7.52
CA SER A 56 -4.09 -2.72 -8.51
C SER A 56 -5.25 -1.91 -7.90
N SER A 57 -5.39 -1.88 -6.57
CA SER A 57 -6.54 -1.28 -5.88
C SER A 57 -6.14 -0.27 -4.80
N TYR A 58 -5.81 0.96 -5.24
CA TYR A 58 -6.27 2.19 -4.60
C TYR A 58 -6.17 3.35 -5.60
N ILE A 59 -7.01 3.34 -6.64
CA ILE A 59 -7.28 4.59 -7.36
C ILE A 59 -8.09 5.45 -6.40
N GLN A 60 -7.47 6.52 -5.89
CA GLN A 60 -8.17 7.55 -5.12
C GLN A 60 -9.41 7.99 -5.90
N PRO A 61 -10.61 8.03 -5.27
CA PRO A 61 -11.86 8.37 -5.97
C PRO A 61 -11.90 9.80 -6.52
N ASN A 62 -10.86 10.62 -6.34
CA ASN A 62 -10.82 12.00 -6.80
C ASN A 62 -9.64 12.35 -7.72
N THR A 63 -8.83 11.37 -8.11
CA THR A 63 -7.76 11.59 -9.09
C THR A 63 -8.11 10.81 -10.33
N LYS A 64 -8.64 11.51 -11.35
CA LYS A 64 -8.74 10.99 -12.71
C LYS A 64 -7.32 10.80 -13.28
N VAL A 65 -6.58 9.84 -12.74
CA VAL A 65 -5.47 9.25 -13.46
C VAL A 65 -6.11 8.24 -14.39
N GLN A 66 -6.53 8.74 -15.55
CA GLN A 66 -6.70 7.92 -16.74
C GLN A 66 -5.35 7.29 -17.04
N THR A 67 -5.10 6.11 -16.47
CA THR A 67 -4.16 5.18 -17.09
C THR A 67 -5.01 4.32 -18.02
N GLU A 68 -5.17 4.79 -19.26
CA GLU A 68 -5.84 4.08 -20.37
C GLU A 68 -5.17 2.73 -20.76
N GLN A 69 -4.32 2.17 -19.90
CA GLN A 69 -3.65 0.89 -20.10
C GLN A 69 -3.91 -0.16 -19.00
N SER A 70 -4.72 0.16 -17.97
CA SER A 70 -5.12 -0.81 -16.94
C SER A 70 -6.61 -1.20 -17.02
N GLN A 71 -7.24 -1.08 -18.18
CA GLN A 71 -8.68 -1.36 -18.37
C GLN A 71 -9.02 -2.86 -18.48
N GLY A 72 -8.40 -3.72 -17.68
CA GLY A 72 -8.78 -5.13 -17.75
C GLY A 72 -8.09 -6.09 -16.81
N MET A 73 -7.06 -5.67 -16.09
CA MET A 73 -6.31 -6.55 -15.20
C MET A 73 -6.31 -5.98 -13.78
N LEU A 74 -7.04 -6.63 -12.89
CA LEU A 74 -6.91 -6.42 -11.46
C LEU A 74 -5.95 -7.47 -10.91
N TRP A 75 -5.00 -7.04 -10.08
CA TRP A 75 -4.10 -7.98 -9.42
C TRP A 75 -3.75 -7.51 -8.02
N LYS A 76 -3.54 -8.47 -7.13
CA LYS A 76 -3.21 -8.23 -5.73
C LYS A 76 -2.14 -9.20 -5.29
N GLY A 77 -0.99 -8.66 -4.86
CA GLY A 77 0.00 -9.41 -4.11
C GLY A 77 -0.41 -9.55 -2.65
N ASP A 78 -0.36 -10.77 -2.15
CA ASP A 78 -0.50 -11.12 -0.74
C ASP A 78 0.74 -11.92 -0.32
N GLU A 79 1.14 -11.79 0.93
CA GLU A 79 2.27 -12.52 1.49
C GLU A 79 1.81 -13.33 2.70
N ASP A 80 2.16 -14.60 2.68
CA ASP A 80 1.85 -15.57 3.70
C ASP A 80 3.15 -16.20 4.22
N TYR A 81 3.13 -16.70 5.44
CA TYR A 81 4.30 -17.27 6.09
C TYR A 81 3.99 -18.67 6.61
N PHE A 82 4.93 -19.58 6.35
CA PHE A 82 4.92 -20.92 6.92
C PHE A 82 6.29 -21.25 7.50
N GLY A 83 6.41 -21.19 8.83
CA GLY A 83 7.70 -21.30 9.52
C GLY A 83 8.67 -20.20 9.05
N ASN A 84 9.83 -20.60 8.52
CA ASN A 84 10.82 -19.69 7.92
C ASN A 84 10.63 -19.47 6.40
N SER A 85 9.55 -19.98 5.80
CA SER A 85 9.28 -19.84 4.38
C SER A 85 8.25 -18.76 4.10
N THR A 86 8.61 -17.78 3.28
CA THR A 86 7.68 -16.77 2.74
C THR A 86 6.99 -17.32 1.49
N ILE A 87 5.67 -17.25 1.48
CA ILE A 87 4.79 -17.68 0.40
C ILE A 87 4.16 -16.43 -0.20
N ARG A 88 4.49 -16.12 -1.45
CA ARG A 88 3.86 -15.01 -2.18
C ARG A 88 2.66 -15.53 -2.96
N ILE A 89 1.51 -14.92 -2.74
CA ILE A 89 0.25 -15.25 -3.40
C ILE A 89 -0.11 -14.08 -4.30
N ILE A 90 -0.17 -14.30 -5.61
CA ILE A 90 -0.63 -13.29 -6.57
C ILE A 90 -2.02 -13.68 -7.01
N LYS A 91 -3.01 -12.86 -6.64
CA LYS A 91 -4.39 -12.99 -7.11
C LYS A 91 -4.54 -12.11 -8.35
N VAL A 92 -5.14 -12.66 -9.39
CA VAL A 92 -5.31 -12.01 -10.67
C VAL A 92 -6.77 -12.17 -11.09
N ASP A 93 -7.32 -11.09 -11.63
CA ASP A 93 -8.63 -11.07 -12.28
C ASP A 93 -8.47 -10.31 -13.61
N ASP A 94 -8.65 -11.03 -14.71
CA ASP A 94 -8.60 -10.46 -16.06
C ASP A 94 -10.03 -10.32 -16.59
N GLU A 95 -10.58 -9.11 -16.49
CA GLU A 95 -11.90 -8.76 -17.03
C GLU A 95 -11.88 -8.68 -18.57
N SER A 96 -10.71 -8.45 -19.17
CA SER A 96 -10.54 -8.24 -20.61
C SER A 96 -10.27 -9.52 -21.41
N GLY A 97 -9.80 -10.59 -20.74
CA GLY A 97 -9.45 -11.88 -21.33
C GLY A 97 -8.36 -11.83 -22.41
N LYS A 98 -7.63 -10.72 -22.51
CA LYS A 98 -6.70 -10.41 -23.61
C LYS A 98 -5.26 -10.23 -23.13
N LEU A 99 -4.97 -10.48 -21.85
CA LEU A 99 -3.60 -10.30 -21.36
C LEU A 99 -2.66 -11.40 -21.83
N ALA A 100 -1.49 -10.97 -22.29
CA ALA A 100 -0.38 -11.86 -22.59
C ALA A 100 0.05 -12.61 -21.31
N LEU A 101 0.28 -13.92 -21.45
CA LEU A 101 0.68 -14.76 -20.33
C LEU A 101 2.12 -14.42 -19.91
N PRO A 102 2.41 -14.35 -18.60
CA PRO A 102 3.76 -14.23 -18.11
C PRO A 102 4.59 -15.47 -18.47
N PRO A 103 5.91 -15.31 -18.68
CA PRO A 103 6.80 -16.43 -18.99
C PRO A 103 6.74 -17.47 -17.87
N GLY A 104 6.55 -18.74 -18.23
CA GLY A 104 6.40 -19.85 -17.28
C GLY A 104 4.96 -20.10 -16.81
N LEU A 105 3.96 -19.35 -17.28
CA LEU A 105 2.54 -19.65 -17.08
C LEU A 105 1.93 -20.17 -18.38
N SER A 106 1.32 -21.36 -18.36
CA SER A 106 0.73 -21.99 -19.56
C SER A 106 -0.65 -21.43 -19.92
N ARG A 107 -1.40 -20.93 -18.94
CA ARG A 107 -2.70 -20.26 -19.09
C ARG A 107 -3.03 -19.44 -17.85
N TRP A 108 -3.88 -18.44 -17.99
CA TRP A 108 -4.49 -17.80 -16.83
C TRP A 108 -5.36 -18.81 -16.05
N PRO A 109 -5.26 -18.86 -14.71
CA PRO A 109 -6.14 -19.70 -13.90
C PRO A 109 -7.59 -19.20 -14.02
N HIS A 110 -8.56 -20.11 -14.08
CA HIS A 110 -9.96 -19.73 -13.92
C HIS A 110 -10.33 -19.53 -12.44
N HIS A 111 -11.53 -19.02 -12.19
CA HIS A 111 -12.07 -18.91 -10.83
C HIS A 111 -11.96 -20.23 -10.07
N GLY A 112 -11.31 -20.21 -8.91
CA GLY A 112 -11.10 -21.40 -8.07
C GLY A 112 -9.95 -22.30 -8.53
N GLU A 113 -9.21 -21.95 -9.57
CA GLU A 113 -7.99 -22.65 -9.96
C GLU A 113 -6.74 -21.91 -9.47
N TYR A 114 -5.67 -22.65 -9.20
CA TYR A 114 -4.39 -22.04 -8.88
C TYR A 114 -3.21 -22.84 -9.43
N PHE A 115 -2.11 -22.12 -9.65
CA PHE A 115 -0.81 -22.67 -10.00
C PHE A 115 0.12 -22.55 -8.79
N LEU A 116 0.95 -23.57 -8.56
CA LEU A 116 1.92 -23.59 -7.47
C LEU A 116 3.35 -23.47 -7.98
N SER A 117 4.23 -22.82 -7.24
CA SER A 117 5.65 -22.95 -7.51
C SER A 117 6.13 -24.39 -7.21
N PRO A 118 7.16 -24.92 -7.88
CA PRO A 118 7.70 -26.26 -7.59
C PRO A 118 8.18 -26.41 -6.15
N GLY A 119 8.71 -25.33 -5.57
CA GLY A 119 9.09 -25.29 -4.15
C GLY A 119 7.89 -25.39 -3.22
N LEU A 120 6.82 -24.63 -3.49
CA LEU A 120 5.59 -24.67 -2.69
C LEU A 120 4.85 -26.01 -2.84
N ALA A 121 4.83 -26.58 -4.04
CA ALA A 121 4.26 -27.92 -4.26
C ALA A 121 5.01 -28.99 -3.47
N SER A 122 6.35 -28.89 -3.41
CA SER A 122 7.18 -29.80 -2.60
C SER A 122 6.96 -29.60 -1.10
N LEU A 123 6.67 -28.36 -0.66
CA LEU A 123 6.36 -28.05 0.74
C LEU A 123 4.99 -28.60 1.14
N ILE A 124 3.96 -28.37 0.32
CA ILE A 124 2.61 -28.92 0.54
C ILE A 124 2.62 -30.44 0.55
N ALA A 125 3.46 -31.09 -0.27
CA ALA A 125 3.59 -32.55 -0.25
C ALA A 125 4.25 -33.09 1.04
N LYS A 126 5.05 -32.29 1.75
CA LYS A 126 5.77 -32.68 2.97
C LYS A 126 5.03 -32.33 4.25
N VAL A 127 4.07 -31.41 4.18
CA VAL A 127 3.34 -30.86 5.32
C VAL A 127 1.91 -31.41 5.28
N PRO A 128 1.31 -31.80 6.42
CA PRO A 128 -0.05 -32.31 6.42
C PRO A 128 -1.04 -31.25 5.92
N ALA A 129 -2.10 -31.69 5.23
CA ALA A 129 -3.04 -30.82 4.53
C ALA A 129 -3.67 -29.77 5.47
N ASN A 130 -3.98 -30.16 6.71
CA ASN A 130 -4.54 -29.29 7.74
C ASN A 130 -3.62 -28.11 8.16
N GLN A 131 -2.34 -28.15 7.84
CA GLN A 131 -1.38 -27.09 8.19
C GLN A 131 -1.09 -26.14 7.02
N LEU A 132 -1.14 -26.63 5.77
CA LEU A 132 -0.77 -25.81 4.61
C LEU A 132 -1.63 -26.04 3.37
N GLY A 133 -2.02 -27.28 3.08
CA GLY A 133 -2.84 -27.61 1.90
C GLY A 133 -4.23 -26.97 1.94
N ASP A 134 -4.91 -27.06 3.08
CA ASP A 134 -6.29 -26.59 3.28
C ASP A 134 -6.41 -25.05 3.22
N ARG A 135 -5.27 -24.33 3.28
CA ARG A 135 -5.22 -22.87 3.21
C ARG A 135 -5.41 -22.35 1.78
N PHE A 136 -5.29 -23.21 0.77
CA PHE A 136 -5.47 -22.86 -0.64
C PHE A 136 -6.73 -23.53 -1.20
N PRO A 137 -7.93 -22.95 -0.95
CA PRO A 137 -9.17 -23.50 -1.49
C PRO A 137 -9.20 -23.34 -3.02
N GLY A 138 -9.11 -24.47 -3.75
CA GLY A 138 -9.18 -24.49 -5.21
C GLY A 138 -8.66 -25.78 -5.85
N GLU A 139 -8.66 -25.83 -7.18
CA GLU A 139 -8.06 -26.94 -7.94
C GLU A 139 -6.65 -26.59 -8.42
N LYS A 140 -5.67 -27.42 -8.05
CA LYS A 140 -4.29 -27.30 -8.55
C LYS A 140 -4.22 -27.70 -10.02
N LYS A 141 -4.10 -26.74 -10.93
CA LYS A 141 -4.00 -27.00 -12.38
C LYS A 141 -2.58 -27.15 -12.92
N GLY A 142 -1.56 -26.84 -12.12
CA GLY A 142 -0.18 -27.07 -12.54
C GLY A 142 0.88 -26.39 -11.68
N LEU A 143 2.11 -26.51 -12.17
CA LEU A 143 3.27 -25.83 -11.59
C LEU A 143 3.58 -24.57 -12.39
N LEU A 144 3.92 -23.48 -11.71
CA LEU A 144 4.54 -22.34 -12.34
C LEU A 144 5.93 -22.76 -12.84
N GLY A 145 6.24 -22.41 -14.09
CA GLY A 145 7.58 -22.57 -14.65
C GLY A 145 8.59 -21.76 -13.87
N LYS A 146 9.84 -22.23 -13.83
CA LYS A 146 10.96 -21.58 -13.11
C LYS A 146 11.18 -20.13 -13.56
N GLU A 147 10.80 -19.82 -14.80
CA GLU A 147 10.90 -18.47 -15.39
C GLU A 147 9.96 -17.46 -14.73
N ALA A 148 8.81 -17.90 -14.22
CA ALA A 148 7.88 -17.06 -13.45
C ALA A 148 8.36 -16.79 -12.01
N LEU A 149 9.40 -17.49 -11.55
CA LEU A 149 9.89 -17.44 -10.17
C LEU A 149 11.18 -16.62 -10.02
N ARG A 150 11.66 -15.98 -11.09
CA ARG A 150 12.90 -15.20 -11.03
C ARG A 150 12.67 -13.91 -10.22
N SER A 151 12.99 -14.00 -8.94
CA SER A 151 13.32 -12.86 -8.08
C SER A 151 14.65 -12.29 -8.56
N VAL A 152 14.62 -11.12 -9.20
CA VAL A 152 15.77 -10.18 -9.20
C VAL A 152 15.50 -9.16 -8.11
#